data_AF-R9IQX0-F1
#
_entry.id   AF-R9IQX0-F1
#
_cell.length_a   1.000
_cell.length_b   1.000
_cell.length_c   1.000
_cell.angle_alpha   90.00
_cell.angle_beta   90.00
_cell.angle_gamma   90.00
#
_symmetry.space_group_name_H-M   'P 1'
#
loop_
_entity.id
_entity.type
_entity.pdbx_description
1 polymer ?
#
loop_
_entity_poly.entity_id
_entity_poly.type
_entity_poly.pdbx_seq_one_letter_code
_entity_poly.pdbx_strand_id
1 'polypeptide(L)'
;MDILNTISLESNSQIKINFDGGDLSSDAGLLLFKEFLFKIGAVKLINRMDEDTLCQLNQIIRELRKVIYSIKKLEFMFFDIDSTLLDTYGNQEGEGFNCHYQAHGYHPLLCYDGLTGDLLKAQLRDGAMYCSKEADIFMKSLLDEFLCDFPDMPLFLRGDSGFASPDLYEVLEDKNCKYAIRLKENAKLRELAEEENQALYRATKFNQVDYAVEYGEFLYQAGSWSHPRRVVFKIEKPYGQMVHLYTFIVTTLEMEPYQVIQFYCGRGKMENFIKEGKSGFDFTSVSSSSKLVNANRLLVHALAYNLFNWFRRLALAASMRKQRIHAIRLKLLKIAARVVRSARYKYFKLCSSCPYKKEFYETLENIRNLQPQLE
;
A
#
# COMPACT_ATOMS: atom_id res chain seq x y z
N MET A 1 44.28 -27.37 -38.47
CA MET A 1 42.88 -27.44 -38.03
C MET A 1 42.88 -27.07 -36.57
N ASP A 2 42.88 -25.77 -36.28
CA ASP A 2 42.73 -25.31 -34.91
C ASP A 2 41.25 -25.43 -34.54
N ILE A 3 40.98 -26.28 -33.56
CA ILE A 3 39.65 -26.41 -32.96
C ILE A 3 39.31 -25.04 -32.37
N LEU A 4 38.25 -24.41 -32.89
CA LEU A 4 37.68 -23.16 -32.36
C LEU A 4 37.52 -23.30 -30.84
N ASN A 5 38.37 -22.62 -30.07
CA ASN A 5 38.33 -22.57 -28.61
C ASN A 5 37.03 -21.91 -28.15
N THR A 6 35.97 -22.71 -28.10
CA THR A 6 34.64 -22.28 -27.74
C THR A 6 34.50 -22.43 -26.23
N ILE A 7 34.28 -21.32 -25.53
CA ILE A 7 34.16 -21.28 -24.08
C ILE A 7 32.68 -21.24 -23.71
N SER A 8 32.22 -22.20 -22.91
CA SER A 8 30.87 -22.17 -22.35
C SER A 8 30.84 -21.31 -21.08
N LEU A 9 29.76 -20.54 -20.90
CA LEU A 9 29.52 -19.83 -19.65
C LEU A 9 29.06 -20.79 -18.54
N GLU A 10 29.56 -20.62 -17.32
CA GLU A 10 29.03 -21.29 -16.12
C GLU A 10 27.64 -20.75 -15.75
N SER A 11 27.36 -19.46 -16.02
CA SER A 11 26.04 -18.86 -15.75
C SER A 11 24.92 -19.36 -16.66
N ASN A 12 25.26 -19.89 -17.85
CA ASN A 12 24.35 -20.57 -18.75
C ASN A 12 25.16 -21.41 -19.76
N SER A 13 25.14 -22.73 -19.60
CA SER A 13 25.91 -23.68 -20.43
C SER A 13 25.46 -23.74 -21.90
N GLN A 14 24.31 -23.16 -22.23
CA GLN A 14 23.82 -23.03 -23.61
C GLN A 14 24.43 -21.84 -24.34
N ILE A 15 25.05 -20.90 -23.62
CA ILE A 15 25.74 -19.75 -24.22
C ILE A 15 27.21 -20.11 -24.39
N LYS A 16 27.68 -19.97 -25.63
CA LYS A 16 29.05 -20.25 -26.05
C LYS A 16 29.68 -18.97 -26.60
N ILE A 17 30.92 -18.72 -26.19
CA ILE A 17 31.71 -17.57 -26.63
C ILE A 17 32.87 -18.07 -27.47
N ASN A 18 33.02 -17.49 -28.65
CA ASN A 18 34.18 -17.62 -29.52
C ASN A 18 34.57 -16.22 -30.04
N PHE A 19 35.75 -16.11 -30.65
CA PHE A 19 36.28 -14.86 -31.19
C PHE A 19 36.49 -14.94 -32.71
N ASP A 20 35.61 -15.69 -33.39
CA ASP A 20 35.70 -15.93 -34.84
C ASP A 20 35.10 -14.81 -35.71
N GLY A 21 34.51 -13.78 -35.07
CA GLY A 21 34.10 -12.54 -35.73
C GLY A 21 32.79 -12.63 -36.52
N GLY A 22 31.85 -13.50 -36.12
CA GLY A 22 30.50 -13.59 -36.69
C GLY A 22 29.62 -12.33 -36.50
N ASP A 23 28.29 -12.48 -36.56
CA ASP A 23 27.35 -11.34 -36.45
C ASP A 23 27.54 -10.55 -35.14
N LEU A 24 27.91 -9.28 -35.28
CA LEU A 24 28.38 -8.43 -34.19
C LEU A 24 27.21 -7.90 -33.33
N SER A 25 27.26 -8.17 -32.02
CA SER A 25 26.42 -7.52 -30.99
C SER A 25 27.23 -6.47 -30.22
N SER A 26 26.68 -5.27 -30.04
CA SER A 26 27.35 -4.13 -29.39
C SER A 26 27.56 -4.29 -27.88
N ASP A 27 26.89 -5.25 -27.24
CA ASP A 27 26.85 -5.38 -25.77
C ASP A 27 27.33 -6.75 -25.24
N ALA A 28 28.01 -7.55 -26.07
CA ALA A 28 28.47 -8.90 -25.69
C ALA A 28 29.36 -8.92 -24.42
N GLY A 29 30.02 -7.80 -24.09
CA GLY A 29 30.79 -7.65 -22.85
C GLY A 29 29.96 -7.78 -21.56
N LEU A 30 28.64 -7.58 -21.60
CA LEU A 30 27.75 -7.83 -20.46
C LEU A 30 27.74 -9.29 -20.01
N LEU A 31 28.11 -10.22 -20.89
CA LEU A 31 28.25 -11.64 -20.55
C LEU A 31 29.30 -11.83 -19.45
N LEU A 32 30.41 -11.07 -19.47
CA LEU A 32 31.44 -11.13 -18.43
C LEU A 32 30.91 -10.66 -17.08
N PHE A 33 30.09 -9.60 -17.08
CA PHE A 33 29.49 -9.08 -15.85
C PHE A 33 28.44 -10.04 -15.30
N LYS A 34 27.60 -10.63 -16.16
CA LYS A 34 26.65 -11.67 -15.77
C LYS A 34 27.35 -12.90 -15.19
N GLU A 35 28.45 -13.32 -15.82
CA GLU A 35 29.28 -14.44 -15.37
C GLU A 35 29.92 -14.15 -14.02
N PHE A 36 30.47 -12.94 -13.82
CA PHE A 36 30.98 -12.49 -12.54
C PHE A 36 29.90 -12.50 -11.44
N LEU A 37 28.72 -11.93 -11.71
CA LEU A 37 27.59 -11.92 -10.77
C LEU A 37 27.13 -13.34 -10.40
N PHE A 38 27.15 -14.26 -11.36
CA PHE A 38 26.87 -15.67 -11.10
C PHE A 38 27.95 -16.28 -10.19
N LYS A 39 29.24 -16.03 -10.50
CA LYS A 39 30.38 -16.59 -9.77
C LYS A 39 30.45 -16.14 -8.32
N ILE A 40 30.15 -14.87 -8.04
CA ILE A 40 30.11 -14.34 -6.66
C ILE A 40 28.81 -14.69 -5.92
N GLY A 41 27.91 -15.45 -6.55
CA GLY A 41 26.63 -15.84 -5.95
C GLY A 41 25.60 -14.72 -5.87
N ALA A 42 25.86 -13.53 -6.45
CA ALA A 42 24.92 -12.41 -6.43
C ALA A 42 23.58 -12.75 -7.11
N VAL A 43 23.63 -13.53 -8.20
CA VAL A 43 22.41 -14.02 -8.86
C VAL A 43 21.62 -14.95 -7.94
N LYS A 44 22.28 -15.82 -7.17
CA LYS A 44 21.63 -16.71 -6.20
C LYS A 44 21.01 -15.92 -5.05
N LEU A 45 21.71 -14.90 -4.56
CA LEU A 45 21.20 -14.04 -3.48
C LEU A 45 19.93 -13.28 -3.92
N ILE A 46 19.96 -12.66 -5.11
CA ILE A 46 18.82 -11.92 -5.66
C ILE A 46 17.63 -12.84 -5.95
N ASN A 47 17.90 -14.08 -6.39
CA ASN A 47 16.87 -15.05 -6.73
C ASN A 47 16.39 -15.90 -5.55
N ARG A 48 17.00 -15.79 -4.37
CA ARG A 48 16.70 -16.63 -3.20
C ARG A 48 15.22 -16.56 -2.84
N MET A 49 14.67 -15.34 -2.76
CA MET A 49 13.24 -15.02 -2.58
C MET A 49 12.47 -16.03 -1.72
N ASP A 50 13.06 -16.39 -0.58
CA ASP A 50 12.54 -17.36 0.38
C ASP A 50 11.92 -16.66 1.60
N GLU A 51 11.62 -17.43 2.65
CA GLU A 51 11.00 -16.90 3.88
C GLU A 51 11.94 -15.95 4.61
N ASP A 52 13.24 -16.26 4.69
CA ASP A 52 14.24 -15.36 5.27
C ASP A 52 14.29 -14.02 4.53
N THR A 53 14.29 -14.06 3.20
CA THR A 53 14.28 -12.85 2.37
C THR A 53 13.02 -12.01 2.62
N LEU A 54 11.87 -12.67 2.77
CA LEU A 54 10.59 -12.01 3.05
C LEU A 54 10.61 -11.31 4.42
N CYS A 55 11.11 -12.01 5.44
CA CYS A 55 11.30 -11.46 6.79
C CYS A 55 12.27 -10.27 6.78
N GLN A 56 13.41 -10.39 6.09
CA GLN A 56 14.40 -9.32 5.96
C GLN A 56 13.82 -8.08 5.26
N LEU A 57 13.04 -8.24 4.19
CA LEU A 57 12.39 -7.11 3.51
C LEU A 57 11.39 -6.39 4.42
N ASN A 58 10.58 -7.13 5.19
CA ASN A 58 9.69 -6.53 6.19
C ASN A 58 10.48 -5.74 7.25
N GLN A 59 11.58 -6.32 7.76
CA GLN A 59 12.43 -5.63 8.73
C GLN A 59 13.05 -4.36 8.16
N ILE A 60 13.56 -4.39 6.92
CA ILE A 60 14.12 -3.22 6.23
C ILE A 60 13.05 -2.12 6.12
N ILE A 61 11.82 -2.46 5.73
CA ILE A 61 10.72 -1.50 5.63
C ILE A 61 10.41 -0.88 7.00
N ARG A 62 10.40 -1.69 8.08
CA ARG A 62 10.19 -1.21 9.46
C ARG A 62 11.30 -0.26 9.92
N GLU A 63 12.57 -0.64 9.77
CA GLU A 63 13.69 0.20 10.21
C GLU A 63 13.76 1.52 9.44
N LEU A 64 13.55 1.48 8.12
CA LEU A 64 13.48 2.71 7.33
C LEU A 64 12.31 3.59 7.79
N ARG A 65 11.15 3.01 8.10
CA ARG A 65 9.99 3.74 8.64
C ARG A 65 10.33 4.41 9.98
N LYS A 66 11.06 3.73 10.89
CA LYS A 66 11.54 4.34 12.15
C LYS A 66 12.41 5.57 11.89
N VAL A 67 13.35 5.49 10.94
CA VAL A 67 14.17 6.66 10.55
C VAL A 67 13.30 7.81 10.01
N ILE A 68 12.27 7.50 9.22
CA ILE A 68 11.33 8.52 8.72
C ILE A 68 10.54 9.17 9.87
N TYR A 69 10.09 8.37 10.84
CA TYR A 69 9.31 8.87 11.98
C TYR A 69 10.18 9.63 12.99
N SER A 70 11.51 9.43 13.01
CA SER A 70 12.43 10.26 13.81
C SER A 70 12.61 11.66 13.23
N ILE A 71 12.49 11.81 11.89
CA ILE A 71 12.51 13.13 11.22
C ILE A 71 11.22 13.90 11.50
N LYS A 72 10.08 13.21 11.44
CA LYS A 72 8.76 13.80 11.71
C LYS A 72 7.92 12.83 12.53
N LYS A 73 7.90 13.06 13.85
CA LYS A 73 7.10 12.28 14.79
C LYS A 73 5.62 12.39 14.46
N LEU A 74 4.93 11.25 14.55
CA LEU A 74 3.47 11.18 14.44
C LEU A 74 2.85 11.31 15.83
N GLU A 75 1.73 12.03 15.90
CA GLU A 75 0.96 12.17 17.15
C GLU A 75 0.00 11.01 17.36
N PHE A 76 -0.41 10.32 16.29
CA PHE A 76 -1.32 9.18 16.27
C PHE A 76 -1.14 8.40 14.96
N MET A 77 -1.65 7.17 14.90
CA MET A 77 -1.57 6.31 13.71
C MET A 77 -2.95 5.91 13.21
N PHE A 78 -3.19 6.09 11.91
CA PHE A 78 -4.42 5.66 11.23
C PHE A 78 -4.14 4.47 10.31
N PHE A 79 -4.53 3.29 10.76
CA PHE A 79 -4.48 2.06 9.98
C PHE A 79 -5.70 1.97 9.06
N ASP A 80 -5.51 2.24 7.77
CA ASP A 80 -6.51 1.93 6.76
C ASP A 80 -6.22 0.54 6.23
N ILE A 81 -7.15 -0.40 6.42
CA ILE A 81 -7.04 -1.78 5.94
C ILE A 81 -7.93 -2.00 4.72
N ASP A 82 -7.36 -2.65 3.71
CA ASP A 82 -8.06 -3.02 2.48
C ASP A 82 -7.42 -4.23 1.82
N SER A 83 -8.20 -4.92 1.00
CA SER A 83 -7.70 -5.99 0.16
C SER A 83 -7.83 -5.61 -1.31
N THR A 84 -6.98 -6.21 -2.14
CA THR A 84 -7.04 -5.98 -3.58
C THR A 84 -6.79 -7.28 -4.33
N LEU A 85 -7.24 -7.38 -5.57
CA LEU A 85 -6.85 -8.45 -6.49
C LEU A 85 -5.54 -8.11 -7.21
N LEU A 86 -4.66 -9.10 -7.33
CA LEU A 86 -3.55 -9.12 -8.28
C LEU A 86 -3.78 -10.27 -9.25
N ASP A 87 -4.06 -9.95 -10.51
CA ASP A 87 -4.38 -10.94 -11.53
C ASP A 87 -3.19 -11.89 -11.75
N THR A 88 -3.47 -13.19 -11.85
CA THR A 88 -2.49 -14.21 -12.16
C THR A 88 -2.77 -14.81 -13.53
N TYR A 89 -1.71 -15.24 -14.21
CA TYR A 89 -1.81 -15.90 -15.51
C TYR A 89 -1.11 -17.26 -15.46
N GLY A 90 -1.72 -18.26 -16.09
CA GLY A 90 -1.24 -19.64 -16.07
C GLY A 90 -1.42 -20.32 -14.70
N ASN A 91 -0.73 -21.43 -14.49
CA ASN A 91 -0.79 -22.18 -13.25
C ASN A 91 0.22 -21.61 -12.24
N GLN A 92 -0.29 -20.92 -11.22
CA GLN A 92 0.51 -20.38 -10.12
C GLN A 92 0.04 -20.95 -8.78
N GLU A 93 0.97 -21.18 -7.85
CA GLU A 93 0.68 -21.62 -6.49
C GLU A 93 -0.16 -20.58 -5.76
N GLY A 94 -1.25 -21.01 -5.11
CA GLY A 94 -2.13 -20.12 -4.34
C GLY A 94 -3.03 -19.21 -5.17
N GLU A 95 -3.04 -19.34 -6.50
CA GLU A 95 -4.04 -18.68 -7.34
C GLU A 95 -5.45 -19.21 -6.99
N GLY A 96 -6.46 -18.36 -7.11
CA GLY A 96 -7.84 -18.81 -7.01
C GLY A 96 -8.82 -17.80 -7.57
N PHE A 97 -10.00 -18.29 -7.94
CA PHE A 97 -11.11 -17.45 -8.37
C PHE A 97 -11.63 -16.63 -7.19
N ASN A 98 -11.60 -15.31 -7.32
CA ASN A 98 -12.17 -14.41 -6.34
C ASN A 98 -13.56 -13.95 -6.79
N CYS A 99 -14.61 -14.41 -6.07
CA CYS A 99 -16.00 -14.09 -6.40
C CYS A 99 -16.32 -12.59 -6.34
N HIS A 100 -15.64 -11.82 -5.49
CA HIS A 100 -15.89 -10.38 -5.36
C HIS A 100 -15.39 -9.61 -6.58
N TYR A 101 -14.22 -10.00 -7.10
CA TYR A 101 -13.60 -9.36 -8.27
C TYR A 101 -13.92 -10.05 -9.60
N GLN A 102 -14.57 -11.21 -9.56
CA GLN A 102 -14.89 -12.06 -10.73
C GLN A 102 -13.67 -12.41 -11.60
N ALA A 103 -12.51 -12.60 -10.96
CA ALA A 103 -11.26 -12.87 -11.64
C ALA A 103 -10.34 -13.79 -10.82
N HIS A 104 -9.39 -14.42 -11.51
CA HIS A 104 -8.36 -15.29 -10.94
C HIS A 104 -7.14 -14.46 -10.53
N GLY A 105 -6.63 -14.70 -9.33
CA GLY A 105 -5.51 -13.92 -8.83
C GLY A 105 -5.12 -14.24 -7.39
N TYR A 106 -4.17 -13.47 -6.88
CA TYR A 106 -3.93 -13.35 -5.45
C TYR A 106 -4.81 -12.28 -4.83
N HIS A 107 -5.06 -12.40 -3.53
CA HIS A 107 -5.91 -11.45 -2.79
C HIS A 107 -5.16 -10.78 -1.62
N PRO A 108 -4.07 -10.04 -1.90
CA PRO A 108 -3.25 -9.43 -0.85
C PRO A 108 -4.05 -8.52 0.09
N LEU A 109 -3.59 -8.51 1.33
CA LEU A 109 -4.03 -7.61 2.38
C LEU A 109 -3.00 -6.48 2.53
N LEU A 110 -3.48 -5.25 2.52
CA LEU A 110 -2.65 -4.05 2.60
C LEU A 110 -3.14 -3.17 3.75
N CYS A 111 -2.19 -2.58 4.47
CA CYS A 111 -2.50 -1.57 5.48
C CYS A 111 -1.64 -0.33 5.25
N TYR A 112 -2.29 0.80 5.04
CA TYR A 112 -1.63 2.09 4.83
C TYR A 112 -1.88 3.00 6.03
N ASP A 113 -0.95 3.93 6.25
CA ASP A 113 -1.23 5.12 7.04
C ASP A 113 -2.21 6.00 6.26
N GLY A 114 -3.43 6.12 6.78
CA GLY A 114 -4.53 6.86 6.15
C GLY A 114 -4.31 8.37 6.00
N LEU A 115 -3.28 8.94 6.63
CA LEU A 115 -2.88 10.33 6.44
C LEU A 115 -1.71 10.49 5.49
N THR A 116 -0.65 9.72 5.70
CA THR A 116 0.60 9.92 4.97
C THR A 116 0.65 9.12 3.67
N GLY A 117 -0.13 8.05 3.58
CA GLY A 117 -0.10 7.08 2.48
C GLY A 117 1.10 6.14 2.55
N ASP A 118 1.82 6.08 3.66
CA ASP A 118 2.91 5.11 3.87
C ASP A 118 2.30 3.70 3.95
N LEU A 119 2.81 2.75 3.16
CA LEU A 119 2.38 1.35 3.19
C LEU A 119 3.04 0.68 4.39
N LEU A 120 2.27 0.41 5.43
CA LEU A 120 2.76 -0.09 6.72
C LEU A 120 3.06 -1.58 6.67
N LYS A 121 2.18 -2.34 6.02
CA LYS A 121 2.30 -3.79 5.87
C LYS A 121 1.56 -4.29 4.62
N ALA A 122 2.15 -5.27 3.95
CA ALA A 122 1.57 -5.95 2.81
C ALA A 122 1.77 -7.47 2.97
N GLN A 123 0.70 -8.25 2.76
CA GLN A 123 0.76 -9.70 2.80
C GLN A 123 0.08 -10.28 1.56
N LEU A 124 0.83 -11.04 0.76
CA LEU A 124 0.27 -11.79 -0.34
C LEU A 124 -0.52 -12.99 0.22
N ARG A 125 -1.75 -13.16 -0.26
CA ARG A 125 -2.68 -14.22 0.18
C ARG A 125 -3.23 -14.97 -1.01
N ASP A 126 -3.65 -16.20 -0.77
CA ASP A 126 -4.27 -17.05 -1.78
C ASP A 126 -5.57 -16.43 -2.30
N GLY A 127 -5.85 -16.61 -3.59
CA GLY A 127 -6.99 -15.99 -4.28
C GLY A 127 -8.35 -16.38 -3.72
N ALA A 128 -8.49 -17.62 -3.27
CA ALA A 128 -9.72 -18.18 -2.72
C ALA A 128 -10.04 -17.69 -1.30
N MET A 129 -9.13 -16.95 -0.63
CA MET A 129 -9.37 -16.48 0.73
C MET A 129 -10.29 -15.25 0.76
N TYR A 130 -11.31 -15.33 1.62
CA TYR A 130 -12.25 -14.23 1.89
C TYR A 130 -11.55 -13.02 2.53
N CYS A 131 -12.04 -11.79 2.29
CA CYS A 131 -11.36 -10.54 2.67
C CYS A 131 -10.90 -10.50 4.15
N SER A 132 -11.77 -10.90 5.08
CA SER A 132 -11.56 -10.86 6.53
C SER A 132 -10.67 -11.98 7.09
N LYS A 133 -10.47 -13.08 6.36
CA LYS A 133 -9.74 -14.24 6.90
C LYS A 133 -8.28 -13.84 7.18
N GLU A 134 -7.84 -14.03 8.43
CA GLU A 134 -6.51 -13.65 8.95
C GLU A 134 -6.24 -12.14 9.07
N ALA A 135 -7.26 -11.29 8.91
CA ALA A 135 -7.08 -9.85 9.11
C ALA A 135 -6.72 -9.50 10.56
N ASP A 136 -7.25 -10.27 11.51
CA ASP A 136 -6.94 -10.22 12.94
C ASP A 136 -5.46 -10.55 13.20
N ILE A 137 -4.92 -11.63 12.63
CA ILE A 137 -3.51 -12.02 12.76
C ILE A 137 -2.60 -10.97 12.10
N PHE A 138 -2.97 -10.53 10.90
CA PHE A 138 -2.25 -9.50 10.15
C PHE A 138 -2.15 -8.21 10.96
N MET A 139 -3.27 -7.74 11.51
CA MET A 139 -3.33 -6.52 12.30
C MET A 139 -2.68 -6.68 13.67
N LYS A 140 -2.86 -7.81 14.36
CA LYS A 140 -2.23 -8.08 15.66
C LYS A 140 -0.73 -7.88 15.60
N SER A 141 -0.07 -8.50 14.62
CA SER A 141 1.38 -8.35 14.44
C SER A 141 1.79 -6.91 14.14
N LEU A 142 0.98 -6.13 13.43
CA LEU A 142 1.29 -4.72 13.13
C LEU A 142 1.06 -3.84 14.36
N LEU A 143 -0.01 -4.07 15.12
CA LEU A 143 -0.31 -3.34 16.34
C LEU A 143 0.74 -3.62 17.42
N ASP A 144 1.14 -4.88 17.61
CA ASP A 144 2.21 -5.27 18.53
C ASP A 144 3.53 -4.57 18.18
N GLU A 145 3.86 -4.48 16.88
CA GLU A 145 5.02 -3.74 16.39
C GLU A 145 4.95 -2.26 16.80
N PHE A 146 3.81 -1.61 16.53
CA PHE A 146 3.61 -0.20 16.80
C PHE A 146 3.56 0.13 18.29
N LEU A 147 2.97 -0.72 19.12
CA LEU A 147 2.94 -0.57 20.58
C LEU A 147 4.33 -0.80 21.18
N CYS A 148 5.17 -1.64 20.57
CA CYS A 148 6.55 -1.83 20.98
C CYS A 148 7.42 -0.62 20.65
N ASP A 149 7.30 -0.10 19.42
CA ASP A 149 8.12 1.02 18.94
C ASP A 149 7.63 2.39 19.45
N PHE A 150 6.31 2.52 19.68
CA PHE A 150 5.62 3.78 20.02
C PHE A 150 4.49 3.55 21.05
N PRO A 151 4.80 3.21 22.30
CA PRO A 151 3.83 2.72 23.29
C PRO A 151 2.71 3.71 23.61
N ASP A 152 2.99 5.01 23.61
CA ASP A 152 2.01 6.05 23.97
C ASP A 152 1.21 6.57 22.77
N MET A 153 1.44 6.05 21.56
CA MET A 153 0.81 6.57 20.36
C MET A 153 -0.65 6.09 20.24
N PRO A 154 -1.64 6.99 20.18
CA PRO A 154 -3.02 6.60 19.92
C PRO A 154 -3.17 5.91 18.56
N LEU A 155 -3.83 4.76 18.57
CA LEU A 155 -4.02 3.91 17.40
C LEU A 155 -5.48 3.94 16.96
N PHE A 156 -5.67 4.09 15.65
CA PHE A 156 -6.99 4.15 15.04
C PHE A 156 -7.06 3.27 13.80
N LEU A 157 -8.13 2.51 13.60
CA LEU A 157 -8.33 1.70 12.41
C LEU A 157 -9.59 2.08 11.63
N ARG A 158 -9.52 2.04 10.30
CA ARG A 158 -10.67 2.11 9.40
C ARG A 158 -10.69 0.93 8.45
N GLY A 159 -11.83 0.23 8.41
CA GLY A 159 -12.03 -0.95 7.57
C GLY A 159 -13.36 -0.90 6.84
N ASP A 160 -13.44 -1.48 5.65
CA ASP A 160 -14.73 -1.68 5.01
C ASP A 160 -15.50 -2.87 5.60
N SER A 161 -16.65 -3.17 5.01
CA SER A 161 -17.50 -4.28 5.46
C SER A 161 -16.92 -5.67 5.22
N GLY A 162 -15.86 -5.78 4.42
CA GLY A 162 -15.06 -6.99 4.28
C GLY A 162 -14.23 -7.30 5.52
N PHE A 163 -14.03 -6.34 6.43
CA PHE A 163 -13.28 -6.49 7.69
C PHE A 163 -14.18 -6.48 8.92
N ALA A 164 -15.49 -6.55 8.75
CA ALA A 164 -16.43 -6.65 9.85
C ALA A 164 -16.43 -8.06 10.47
N SER A 165 -15.40 -8.40 11.25
CA SER A 165 -15.26 -9.72 11.92
C SER A 165 -15.12 -9.59 13.45
N PRO A 166 -15.70 -10.53 14.22
CA PRO A 166 -15.55 -10.55 15.68
C PRO A 166 -14.09 -10.59 16.11
N ASP A 167 -13.29 -11.49 15.51
CA ASP A 167 -11.87 -11.68 15.87
C ASP A 167 -11.05 -10.40 15.69
N LEU A 168 -11.35 -9.60 14.66
CA LEU A 168 -10.65 -8.32 14.45
C LEU A 168 -11.07 -7.30 15.50
N TYR A 169 -12.34 -7.24 15.89
CA TYR A 169 -12.79 -6.34 16.96
C TYR A 169 -12.10 -6.66 18.28
N GLU A 170 -12.03 -7.94 18.67
CA GLU A 170 -11.35 -8.37 19.90
C GLU A 170 -9.86 -8.00 19.88
N VAL A 171 -9.16 -8.20 18.76
CA VAL A 171 -7.75 -7.79 18.62
C VAL A 171 -7.60 -6.27 18.75
N LEU A 172 -8.48 -5.48 18.14
CA LEU A 172 -8.40 -4.03 18.21
C LEU A 172 -8.68 -3.52 19.64
N GLU A 173 -9.65 -4.11 20.31
CA GLU A 173 -10.03 -3.77 21.69
C GLU A 173 -8.93 -4.17 22.70
N ASP A 174 -8.38 -5.37 22.57
CA ASP A 174 -7.23 -5.86 23.38
C ASP A 174 -6.02 -4.93 23.26
N LYS A 175 -5.78 -4.39 22.06
CA LYS A 175 -4.65 -3.48 21.75
C LYS A 175 -4.99 -2.00 21.94
N ASN A 176 -6.14 -1.67 22.52
CA ASN A 176 -6.62 -0.30 22.71
C ASN A 176 -6.59 0.55 21.42
N CYS A 177 -6.84 -0.08 20.28
CA CYS A 177 -6.93 0.57 18.97
C CYS A 177 -8.39 0.94 18.72
N LYS A 178 -8.69 2.25 18.66
CA LYS A 178 -10.05 2.72 18.37
C LYS A 178 -10.36 2.46 16.89
N TYR A 179 -11.60 2.12 16.54
CA TYR A 179 -11.89 1.75 15.15
C TYR A 179 -13.22 2.26 14.61
N ALA A 180 -13.30 2.31 13.29
CA ALA A 180 -14.53 2.54 12.53
C ALA A 180 -14.58 1.55 11.36
N ILE A 181 -15.41 0.52 11.48
CA ILE A 181 -15.54 -0.53 10.47
C ILE A 181 -16.96 -0.52 9.93
N ARG A 182 -17.11 -0.45 8.60
CA ARG A 182 -18.44 -0.44 7.97
C ARG A 182 -19.12 -1.79 8.17
N LEU A 183 -20.41 -1.80 8.46
CA LEU A 183 -21.22 -3.01 8.47
C LEU A 183 -21.95 -3.17 7.14
N LYS A 184 -22.13 -4.43 6.69
CA LYS A 184 -23.08 -4.73 5.62
C LYS A 184 -24.49 -4.49 6.15
N GLU A 185 -25.26 -3.76 5.35
CA GLU A 185 -26.66 -3.50 5.64
C GLU A 185 -27.45 -4.82 5.71
N ASN A 186 -28.36 -4.91 6.68
CA ASN A 186 -29.29 -6.02 6.80
C ASN A 186 -30.63 -5.52 7.37
N ALA A 187 -31.66 -6.36 7.31
CA ALA A 187 -33.00 -6.02 7.77
C ALA A 187 -33.04 -5.58 9.23
N LYS A 188 -32.23 -6.18 10.11
CA LYS A 188 -32.22 -5.85 11.53
C LYS A 188 -31.62 -4.47 11.80
N LEU A 189 -30.53 -4.11 11.11
CA LEU A 189 -29.93 -2.78 11.23
C LEU A 189 -30.86 -1.69 10.70
N ARG A 190 -31.62 -1.97 9.63
CA ARG A 190 -32.66 -1.05 9.14
C ARG A 190 -33.78 -0.86 10.14
N GLU A 191 -34.27 -1.95 10.73
CA GLU A 191 -35.30 -1.90 11.78
C GLU A 191 -34.86 -1.01 12.96
N LEU A 192 -33.61 -1.14 13.38
CA LEU A 192 -33.04 -0.34 14.49
C LEU A 192 -32.85 1.15 14.13
N ALA A 193 -32.79 1.50 12.84
CA ALA A 193 -32.62 2.88 12.35
C ALA A 193 -33.93 3.45 11.76
N GLU A 194 -35.05 2.77 11.95
CA GLU A 194 -36.32 3.13 11.30
C GLU A 194 -36.93 4.41 11.87
N GLU A 195 -36.68 4.73 13.13
CA GLU A 195 -37.18 5.96 13.74
C GLU A 195 -36.58 7.21 13.07
N GLU A 196 -35.27 7.21 12.88
CA GLU A 196 -34.51 8.26 12.21
C GLU A 196 -34.82 8.29 10.70
N ASN A 197 -35.06 7.13 10.09
CA ASN A 197 -35.55 7.04 8.71
C ASN A 197 -36.90 7.78 8.55
N GLN A 198 -37.83 7.57 9.48
CA GLN A 198 -39.11 8.26 9.50
C GLN A 198 -38.96 9.75 9.84
N ALA A 199 -38.00 10.13 10.68
CA ALA A 199 -37.65 11.53 10.92
C ALA A 199 -37.19 12.21 9.63
N LEU A 200 -36.26 11.61 8.89
CA LEU A 200 -35.79 12.10 7.59
C LEU A 200 -36.92 12.21 6.56
N TYR A 201 -37.80 11.21 6.51
CA TYR A 201 -38.96 11.23 5.63
C TYR A 201 -39.92 12.39 5.96
N ARG A 202 -40.20 12.61 7.25
CA ARG A 202 -41.03 13.73 7.72
C ARG A 202 -40.39 15.09 7.38
N ALA A 203 -39.08 15.23 7.59
CA ALA A 203 -38.34 16.45 7.30
C ALA A 203 -38.31 16.78 5.80
N THR A 204 -38.22 15.77 4.94
CA THR A 204 -38.13 15.95 3.47
C THR A 204 -39.47 15.86 2.74
N LYS A 205 -40.60 15.80 3.46
CA LYS A 205 -41.94 15.58 2.88
C LYS A 205 -42.29 16.57 1.77
N PHE A 206 -41.97 17.85 1.98
CA PHE A 206 -42.28 18.95 1.06
C PHE A 206 -41.10 19.39 0.19
N ASN A 207 -39.94 18.79 0.38
CA ASN A 207 -38.73 19.05 -0.40
C ASN A 207 -38.06 17.72 -0.72
N GLN A 208 -38.52 17.11 -1.82
CA GLN A 208 -38.09 15.77 -2.19
C GLN A 208 -36.84 15.73 -3.08
N VAL A 209 -36.37 16.90 -3.52
CA VAL A 209 -35.29 17.01 -4.51
C VAL A 209 -33.94 17.31 -3.86
N ASP A 210 -33.94 17.99 -2.71
CA ASP A 210 -32.72 18.40 -2.03
C ASP A 210 -32.08 17.29 -1.20
N TYR A 211 -30.77 17.44 -0.98
CA TYR A 211 -30.02 16.57 -0.09
C TYR A 211 -30.48 16.73 1.35
N ALA A 212 -30.70 15.61 2.02
CA ALA A 212 -30.95 15.57 3.44
C ALA A 212 -30.26 14.34 4.05
N VAL A 213 -29.88 14.47 5.31
CA VAL A 213 -29.16 13.42 6.03
C VAL A 213 -29.59 13.43 7.48
N GLU A 214 -29.80 12.23 8.03
CA GLU A 214 -29.95 12.01 9.45
C GLU A 214 -28.84 11.09 9.95
N TYR A 215 -28.44 11.32 11.19
CA TYR A 215 -27.44 10.52 11.88
C TYR A 215 -28.04 9.96 13.16
N GLY A 216 -27.61 8.78 13.55
CA GLY A 216 -28.01 8.20 14.82
C GLY A 216 -27.04 7.14 15.27
N GLU A 217 -27.37 6.52 16.39
CA GLU A 217 -26.56 5.47 16.98
C GLU A 217 -27.40 4.51 17.82
N PHE A 218 -26.90 3.30 17.99
CA PHE A 218 -27.45 2.32 18.92
C PHE A 218 -26.35 1.35 19.37
N LEU A 219 -26.62 0.64 20.47
CA LEU A 219 -25.83 -0.54 20.83
C LEU A 219 -26.37 -1.76 20.09
N TYR A 220 -25.48 -2.53 19.47
CA TYR A 220 -25.84 -3.72 18.73
C TYR A 220 -24.90 -4.88 19.06
N GLN A 221 -25.46 -6.08 19.13
CA GLN A 221 -24.72 -7.31 19.32
C GLN A 221 -25.21 -8.34 18.30
N ALA A 222 -24.34 -8.71 17.35
CA ALA A 222 -24.61 -9.89 16.54
C ALA A 222 -24.40 -11.15 17.39
N GLY A 223 -25.05 -12.26 17.05
CA GLY A 223 -24.94 -13.50 17.82
C GLY A 223 -23.51 -14.06 17.93
N SER A 224 -22.61 -13.70 17.01
CA SER A 224 -21.20 -14.08 17.03
C SER A 224 -20.31 -13.14 17.85
N TRP A 225 -20.85 -12.05 18.40
CA TRP A 225 -20.10 -11.04 19.14
C TRP A 225 -20.12 -11.35 20.63
N SER A 226 -18.97 -11.21 21.30
CA SER A 226 -18.83 -11.44 22.73
C SER A 226 -19.63 -10.44 23.59
N HIS A 227 -19.79 -9.20 23.12
CA HIS A 227 -20.48 -8.12 23.82
C HIS A 227 -21.10 -7.12 22.83
N PRO A 228 -22.08 -6.29 23.27
CA PRO A 228 -22.66 -5.24 22.44
C PRO A 228 -21.64 -4.14 22.15
N ARG A 229 -21.63 -3.66 20.90
CA ARG A 229 -20.76 -2.59 20.42
C ARG A 229 -21.59 -1.42 19.90
N ARG A 230 -21.03 -0.22 19.99
CA ARG A 230 -21.66 0.99 19.44
C ARG A 230 -21.66 0.90 17.91
N VAL A 231 -22.83 1.14 17.34
CA VAL A 231 -23.03 1.29 15.89
C VAL A 231 -23.57 2.67 15.65
N VAL A 232 -22.83 3.48 14.90
CA VAL A 232 -23.31 4.75 14.37
C VAL A 232 -23.84 4.53 12.96
N PHE A 233 -24.80 5.34 12.55
CA PHE A 233 -25.32 5.27 11.21
C PHE A 233 -25.61 6.64 10.61
N LYS A 234 -25.67 6.63 9.28
CA LYS A 234 -26.05 7.75 8.44
C LYS A 234 -27.13 7.27 7.47
N ILE A 235 -28.24 7.98 7.44
CA ILE A 235 -29.31 7.80 6.46
C ILE A 235 -29.27 9.03 5.57
N GLU A 236 -28.93 8.85 4.31
CA GLU A 236 -28.88 9.96 3.35
C GLU A 236 -29.93 9.82 2.26
N LYS A 237 -30.46 10.96 1.86
CA LYS A 237 -31.27 11.13 0.67
C LYS A 237 -30.45 11.89 -0.37
N PRO A 238 -29.92 11.22 -1.39
CA PRO A 238 -29.19 11.88 -2.46
C PRO A 238 -30.09 12.78 -3.30
N TYR A 239 -29.52 13.82 -3.90
CA TYR A 239 -30.23 14.68 -4.85
C TYR A 239 -30.91 13.85 -5.95
N GLY A 240 -32.19 14.12 -6.18
CA GLY A 240 -32.96 13.44 -7.23
C GLY A 240 -33.20 11.94 -7.01
N GLN A 241 -32.92 11.40 -5.82
CA GLN A 241 -33.22 10.00 -5.48
C GLN A 241 -34.29 9.93 -4.39
N MET A 242 -35.27 9.03 -4.58
CA MET A 242 -36.32 8.76 -3.59
C MET A 242 -35.93 7.67 -2.58
N VAL A 243 -34.85 6.92 -2.86
CA VAL A 243 -34.40 5.82 -2.02
C VAL A 243 -33.35 6.34 -1.04
N HIS A 244 -33.59 6.13 0.26
CA HIS A 244 -32.62 6.44 1.29
C HIS A 244 -31.48 5.42 1.28
N LEU A 245 -30.25 5.91 1.38
CA LEU A 245 -29.05 5.11 1.50
C LEU A 245 -28.61 5.03 2.95
N TYR A 246 -28.26 3.83 3.40
CA TYR A 246 -27.84 3.58 4.77
C TYR A 246 -26.34 3.30 4.81
N THR A 247 -25.67 3.91 5.78
CA THR A 247 -24.30 3.56 6.14
C THR A 247 -24.29 3.24 7.63
N PHE A 248 -23.89 2.02 7.97
CA PHE A 248 -23.70 1.57 9.35
C PHE A 248 -22.21 1.38 9.62
N ILE A 249 -21.75 1.83 10.79
CA ILE A 249 -20.35 1.72 11.21
C ILE A 249 -20.31 1.23 12.65
N VAL A 250 -19.69 0.08 12.88
CA VAL A 250 -19.33 -0.35 14.23
C VAL A 250 -18.07 0.39 14.69
N THR A 251 -18.07 0.88 15.92
CA THR A 251 -17.02 1.77 16.40
C THR A 251 -16.84 1.71 17.91
N THR A 252 -15.62 2.03 18.35
CA THR A 252 -15.25 2.33 19.74
C THR A 252 -14.92 3.80 19.96
N LEU A 253 -15.08 4.64 18.93
CA LEU A 253 -14.89 6.08 19.04
C LEU A 253 -15.99 6.66 19.94
N GLU A 254 -15.69 7.72 20.68
CA GLU A 254 -16.60 8.40 21.63
C GLU A 254 -17.05 9.77 21.10
N MET A 255 -16.92 9.99 19.78
CA MET A 255 -17.32 11.23 19.11
C MET A 255 -18.79 11.21 18.71
N GLU A 256 -19.35 12.36 18.31
CA GLU A 256 -20.71 12.44 17.78
C GLU A 256 -20.87 11.58 16.51
N PRO A 257 -22.06 11.00 16.24
CA PRO A 257 -22.27 10.12 15.09
C PRO A 257 -21.77 10.71 13.76
N TYR A 258 -22.05 11.99 13.49
CA TYR A 258 -21.59 12.64 12.25
C TYR A 258 -20.05 12.72 12.15
N GLN A 259 -19.34 12.88 13.27
CA GLN A 259 -17.88 12.94 13.32
C GLN A 259 -17.27 11.56 13.07
N VAL A 260 -17.88 10.49 13.58
CA VAL A 260 -17.46 9.12 13.28
C VAL A 260 -17.64 8.81 11.80
N ILE A 261 -18.75 9.23 11.18
CA ILE A 261 -18.96 9.10 9.73
C ILE A 261 -17.88 9.89 8.96
N GLN A 262 -17.58 11.13 9.36
CA GLN A 262 -16.52 11.93 8.74
C GLN A 262 -15.14 11.27 8.86
N PHE A 263 -14.83 10.74 10.05
CA PHE A 263 -13.61 10.00 10.33
C PHE A 263 -13.47 8.79 9.38
N TYR A 264 -14.55 8.01 9.23
CA TYR A 264 -14.61 6.88 8.32
C TYR A 264 -14.44 7.28 6.85
N CYS A 265 -15.09 8.36 6.40
CA CYS A 265 -14.98 8.84 5.01
C CYS A 265 -13.53 9.13 4.59
N GLY A 266 -12.63 9.44 5.54
CA GLY A 266 -11.21 9.60 5.26
C GLY A 266 -10.52 8.34 4.68
N ARG A 267 -11.10 7.15 4.88
CA ARG A 267 -10.66 5.87 4.28
C ARG A 267 -10.65 5.92 2.74
N GLY A 268 -11.48 6.75 2.11
CA GLY A 268 -11.59 6.83 0.65
C GLY A 268 -10.27 7.15 -0.08
N LYS A 269 -9.24 7.63 0.64
CA LYS A 269 -7.89 7.83 0.09
C LYS A 269 -7.18 6.53 -0.26
N MET A 270 -7.50 5.43 0.44
CA MET A 270 -6.90 4.11 0.30
C MET A 270 -6.91 3.60 -1.15
N GLU A 271 -8.04 3.77 -1.85
CA GLU A 271 -8.19 3.36 -3.24
C GLU A 271 -7.15 4.03 -4.15
N ASN A 272 -6.83 5.31 -3.88
CA ASN A 272 -5.81 6.03 -4.63
C ASN A 272 -4.40 5.51 -4.35
N PHE A 273 -4.10 5.10 -3.11
CA PHE A 273 -2.80 4.51 -2.75
C PHE A 273 -2.59 3.15 -3.42
N ILE A 274 -3.61 2.29 -3.40
CA ILE A 274 -3.57 0.99 -4.07
C ILE A 274 -3.41 1.18 -5.58
N LYS A 275 -4.17 2.12 -6.17
CA LYS A 275 -4.07 2.45 -7.59
C LYS A 275 -2.68 2.95 -7.98
N GLU A 276 -2.05 3.77 -7.14
CA GLU A 276 -0.66 4.23 -7.36
C GLU A 276 0.34 3.08 -7.19
N GLY A 277 0.15 2.18 -6.21
CA GLY A 277 0.95 0.97 -6.05
C GLY A 277 0.91 0.08 -7.30
N LYS A 278 -0.28 -0.22 -7.82
CA LYS A 278 -0.46 -1.01 -9.06
C LYS A 278 0.14 -0.32 -10.28
N SER A 279 -0.35 0.88 -10.62
CA SER A 279 0.03 1.54 -11.88
C SER A 279 1.39 2.23 -11.87
N GLY A 280 1.87 2.64 -10.69
CA GLY A 280 3.11 3.40 -10.53
C GLY A 280 4.31 2.56 -10.14
N PHE A 281 4.09 1.49 -9.38
CA PHE A 281 5.12 0.64 -8.79
C PHE A 281 5.00 -0.83 -9.15
N ASP A 282 4.02 -1.19 -9.99
CA ASP A 282 3.86 -2.52 -10.58
C ASP A 282 3.65 -3.64 -9.55
N PHE A 283 2.78 -3.38 -8.56
CA PHE A 283 2.35 -4.41 -7.59
C PHE A 283 1.75 -5.65 -8.29
N THR A 284 1.32 -5.50 -9.54
CA THR A 284 0.75 -6.53 -10.41
C THR A 284 1.79 -7.47 -11.02
N SER A 285 3.10 -7.27 -10.81
CA SER A 285 4.15 -8.12 -11.35
C SER A 285 4.30 -9.47 -10.59
N VAL A 286 3.20 -10.23 -10.50
CA VAL A 286 3.11 -11.57 -9.91
C VAL A 286 3.27 -12.66 -10.98
N SER A 287 4.45 -12.73 -11.58
CA SER A 287 4.73 -13.61 -12.73
C SER A 287 5.39 -14.96 -12.41
N SER A 288 5.72 -15.23 -11.15
CA SER A 288 6.33 -16.51 -10.75
C SER A 288 5.25 -17.57 -10.51
N SER A 289 5.58 -18.85 -10.72
CA SER A 289 4.70 -19.94 -10.32
C SER A 289 4.68 -20.18 -8.80
N SER A 290 5.69 -19.68 -8.08
CA SER A 290 5.79 -19.78 -6.62
C SER A 290 5.19 -18.55 -5.94
N LYS A 291 4.29 -18.80 -4.98
CA LYS A 291 3.63 -17.74 -4.20
C LYS A 291 4.64 -16.96 -3.35
N LEU A 292 5.59 -17.66 -2.73
CA LEU A 292 6.62 -17.05 -1.86
C LEU A 292 7.51 -16.07 -2.65
N VAL A 293 7.87 -16.44 -3.88
CA VAL A 293 8.61 -15.56 -4.80
C VAL A 293 7.79 -14.32 -5.14
N ASN A 294 6.50 -14.49 -5.45
CA ASN A 294 5.60 -13.37 -5.71
C ASN A 294 5.39 -12.48 -4.47
N ALA A 295 5.36 -13.03 -3.26
CA ALA A 295 5.27 -12.28 -2.01
C ALA A 295 6.52 -11.42 -1.77
N ASN A 296 7.71 -11.99 -2.00
CA ASN A 296 8.97 -11.25 -1.95
C ASN A 296 8.99 -10.09 -2.96
N ARG A 297 8.58 -10.33 -4.20
CA ARG A 297 8.47 -9.29 -5.23
C ARG A 297 7.51 -8.18 -4.81
N LEU A 298 6.35 -8.53 -4.28
CA LEU A 298 5.40 -7.54 -3.75
C LEU A 298 6.05 -6.63 -2.70
N LEU A 299 6.85 -7.17 -1.79
CA LEU A 299 7.56 -6.36 -0.79
C LEU A 299 8.66 -5.47 -1.40
N VAL A 300 9.35 -5.92 -2.46
CA VAL A 300 10.28 -5.06 -3.21
C VAL A 300 9.55 -3.87 -3.83
N HIS A 301 8.38 -4.11 -4.44
CA HIS A 301 7.54 -3.05 -4.98
C HIS A 301 7.00 -2.13 -3.87
N ALA A 302 6.62 -2.69 -2.71
CA ALA A 302 6.18 -1.93 -1.54
C ALA A 302 7.29 -1.02 -0.98
N LEU A 303 8.53 -1.52 -0.91
CA LEU A 303 9.69 -0.73 -0.51
C LEU A 303 9.94 0.43 -1.49
N ALA A 304 9.90 0.17 -2.80
CA ALA A 304 10.04 1.21 -3.81
C ALA A 304 8.93 2.28 -3.71
N TYR A 305 7.68 1.85 -3.47
CA TYR A 305 6.55 2.74 -3.20
C TYR A 305 6.81 3.63 -1.97
N ASN A 306 7.22 3.04 -0.85
CA ASN A 306 7.48 3.76 0.39
C ASN A 306 8.64 4.76 0.26
N LEU A 307 9.77 4.34 -0.33
CA LEU A 307 10.89 5.24 -0.59
C LEU A 307 10.47 6.47 -1.40
N PHE A 308 9.64 6.27 -2.42
CA PHE A 308 9.09 7.38 -3.18
C PHE A 308 8.10 8.21 -2.34
N ASN A 309 7.21 7.59 -1.56
CA ASN A 309 6.24 8.34 -0.77
C ASN A 309 6.92 9.21 0.30
N TRP A 310 7.94 8.67 0.97
CA TRP A 310 8.77 9.42 1.91
C TRP A 310 9.51 10.57 1.24
N PHE A 311 10.15 10.32 0.09
CA PHE A 311 10.76 11.38 -0.73
C PHE A 311 9.73 12.45 -1.13
N ARG A 312 8.54 12.03 -1.57
CA ARG A 312 7.44 12.94 -1.96
C ARG A 312 6.99 13.83 -0.81
N ARG A 313 6.92 13.28 0.40
CA ARG A 313 6.36 13.96 1.57
C ARG A 313 7.38 14.85 2.26
N LEU A 314 8.64 14.43 2.32
CA LEU A 314 9.71 15.10 3.06
C LEU A 314 10.59 15.99 2.19
N ALA A 315 10.92 15.56 0.97
CA ALA A 315 11.95 16.21 0.16
C ALA A 315 11.38 17.04 -1.00
N LEU A 316 10.33 16.58 -1.69
CA LEU A 316 9.82 17.31 -2.86
C LEU A 316 9.42 18.75 -2.52
N ALA A 317 9.69 19.64 -3.49
CA ALA A 317 9.19 21.01 -3.49
C ALA A 317 7.68 21.05 -3.23
N ALA A 318 7.20 22.06 -2.50
CA ALA A 318 5.81 22.11 -2.02
C ALA A 318 4.78 21.99 -3.17
N SER A 319 5.09 22.58 -4.32
CA SER A 319 4.26 22.54 -5.54
C SER A 319 4.15 21.15 -6.19
N MET A 320 5.07 20.23 -5.87
CA MET A 320 5.16 18.90 -6.48
C MET A 320 4.67 17.77 -5.57
N ARG A 321 4.45 17.99 -4.27
CA ARG A 321 4.09 16.93 -3.30
C ARG A 321 2.78 16.21 -3.60
N LYS A 322 1.85 16.83 -4.33
CA LYS A 322 0.57 16.21 -4.75
C LYS A 322 0.67 15.42 -6.07
N GLN A 323 1.83 15.44 -6.72
CA GLN A 323 1.99 14.79 -8.03
C GLN A 323 2.25 13.28 -7.85
N ARG A 324 1.72 12.48 -8.78
CA ARG A 324 1.95 11.04 -8.85
C ARG A 324 3.37 10.72 -9.34
N ILE A 325 3.86 9.53 -9.05
CA ILE A 325 5.19 9.05 -9.46
C ILE A 325 5.51 9.26 -10.95
N HIS A 326 4.55 9.04 -11.85
CA HIS A 326 4.78 9.22 -13.29
C HIS A 326 5.20 10.65 -13.65
N ALA A 327 4.53 11.65 -13.07
CA ALA A 327 4.88 13.06 -13.29
C ALA A 327 6.27 13.38 -12.72
N ILE A 328 6.58 12.89 -11.52
CA ILE A 328 7.90 13.12 -10.89
C ILE A 328 9.02 12.45 -11.69
N ARG A 329 8.80 11.24 -12.22
CA ARG A 329 9.74 10.56 -13.12
C ARG A 329 10.09 11.43 -14.33
N LEU A 330 9.09 12.02 -14.97
CA LEU A 330 9.31 12.89 -16.14
C LEU A 330 9.99 14.21 -15.77
N LYS A 331 9.58 14.84 -14.66
CA LYS A 331 10.01 16.20 -14.31
C LYS A 331 11.38 16.27 -13.63
N LEU A 332 11.68 15.31 -12.75
CA LEU A 332 12.88 15.37 -11.90
C LEU A 332 13.88 14.21 -12.14
N LEU A 333 13.40 13.02 -12.52
CA LEU A 333 14.29 11.86 -12.69
C LEU A 333 14.83 11.71 -14.12
N LYS A 334 14.04 12.06 -15.13
CA LYS A 334 14.40 12.00 -16.55
C LYS A 334 15.02 13.30 -17.08
N ILE A 335 15.71 14.07 -16.23
CA ILE A 335 16.44 15.26 -16.68
C ILE A 335 17.73 14.82 -17.37
N ALA A 336 17.89 15.18 -18.64
CA ALA A 336 19.12 14.92 -19.36
C ALA A 336 20.32 15.63 -18.71
N ALA A 337 21.42 14.90 -18.55
CA ALA A 337 22.66 15.41 -17.96
C ALA A 337 23.87 15.00 -18.82
N ARG A 338 24.81 15.93 -19.03
CA ARG A 338 26.13 15.60 -19.57
C ARG A 338 27.11 15.37 -18.43
N VAL A 339 27.73 14.20 -18.38
CA VAL A 339 28.79 13.89 -17.43
C VAL A 339 30.11 14.43 -17.95
N VAL A 340 30.74 15.32 -17.19
CA VAL A 340 32.05 15.91 -17.51
C VAL A 340 33.01 15.58 -16.38
N ARG A 341 34.20 15.06 -16.71
CA ARG A 341 35.28 14.84 -15.74
C ARG A 341 36.26 16.00 -15.83
N SER A 342 36.64 16.55 -14.69
CA SER A 342 37.73 17.54 -14.61
C SER A 342 38.52 17.29 -13.32
N ALA A 343 39.81 16.99 -13.49
CA ALA A 343 40.74 16.61 -12.42
C ALA A 343 40.11 15.61 -11.41
N ARG A 344 39.75 16.07 -10.21
CA ARG A 344 39.24 15.26 -9.10
C ARG A 344 37.70 15.15 -9.04
N TYR A 345 36.97 15.87 -9.89
CA TYR A 345 35.51 15.97 -9.80
C TYR A 345 34.79 15.42 -11.04
N LYS A 346 33.63 14.80 -10.80
CA LYS A 346 32.64 14.44 -11.81
C LYS A 346 31.50 15.44 -11.74
N TYR A 347 31.28 16.18 -12.83
CA TYR A 347 30.20 17.15 -12.96
C TYR A 347 29.04 16.54 -13.74
N PHE A 348 27.84 16.60 -13.17
CA PHE A 348 26.60 16.34 -13.89
C PHE A 348 26.02 17.67 -14.35
N LYS A 349 26.27 18.03 -15.61
CA LYS A 349 25.73 19.26 -16.20
C LYS A 349 24.31 18.99 -16.69
N LEU A 350 23.32 19.29 -15.85
CA LEU A 350 21.90 19.21 -16.17
C LEU A 350 21.52 20.24 -17.25
N CYS A 351 20.46 19.96 -18.01
CA CYS A 351 19.95 20.85 -19.05
C CYS A 351 19.64 22.26 -18.51
N SER A 352 20.21 23.30 -19.13
CA SER A 352 20.04 24.70 -18.69
C SER A 352 18.61 25.21 -18.87
N SER A 353 17.89 24.70 -19.86
CA SER A 353 16.49 25.03 -20.16
C SER A 353 15.49 24.11 -19.44
N CYS A 354 15.93 23.36 -18.42
CA CYS A 354 15.02 22.53 -17.63
C CYS A 354 13.94 23.41 -16.95
N PRO A 355 12.64 23.21 -17.25
CA PRO A 355 11.57 24.03 -16.66
C PRO A 355 11.49 23.91 -15.14
N TYR A 356 11.93 22.79 -14.58
CA TYR A 356 11.79 22.43 -13.17
C TYR A 356 13.05 22.70 -12.34
N LYS A 357 13.92 23.59 -12.82
CA LYS A 357 15.20 23.91 -12.18
C LYS A 357 15.00 24.40 -10.74
N LYS A 358 14.02 25.27 -10.50
CA LYS A 358 13.71 25.82 -9.17
C LYS A 358 13.31 24.69 -8.21
N GLU A 359 12.37 23.86 -8.62
CA GLU A 359 11.86 22.75 -7.82
C GLU A 359 12.91 21.68 -7.57
N PHE A 360 13.83 21.45 -8.51
CA PHE A 360 14.97 20.56 -8.31
C PHE A 360 15.88 21.08 -7.19
N TYR A 361 16.25 22.36 -7.20
CA TYR A 361 17.08 22.94 -6.14
C TYR A 361 16.36 23.01 -4.80
N GLU A 362 15.08 23.39 -4.78
CA GLU A 362 14.27 23.35 -3.55
C GLU A 362 14.20 21.92 -2.98
N THR A 363 14.00 20.92 -3.84
CA THR A 363 14.01 19.51 -3.42
C THR A 363 15.36 19.11 -2.85
N LEU A 364 16.47 19.47 -3.50
CA LEU A 364 17.81 19.18 -3.00
C LEU A 364 18.09 19.86 -1.66
N GLU A 365 17.62 21.09 -1.49
CA GLU A 365 17.78 21.83 -0.24
C GLU A 365 16.95 21.19 0.89
N ASN A 366 15.70 20.79 0.61
CA ASN A 366 14.90 20.04 1.57
C ASN A 366 15.60 18.75 2.01
N ILE A 367 16.23 18.01 1.08
CA ILE A 367 17.01 16.80 1.41
C ILE A 367 18.16 17.13 2.37
N ARG A 368 18.91 18.21 2.10
CA ARG A 368 20.04 18.62 2.94
C ARG A 368 19.62 19.02 4.35
N ASN A 369 18.39 19.52 4.50
CA ASN A 369 17.82 19.92 5.77
C ASN A 369 17.15 18.77 6.54
N LEU A 370 17.10 17.55 5.98
CA LEU A 370 16.65 16.38 6.73
C LEU A 370 17.66 16.04 7.82
N GLN A 371 17.18 15.88 9.04
CA GLN A 371 17.98 15.49 10.21
C GLN A 371 17.47 14.15 10.75
N PRO A 372 17.77 13.03 10.08
CA PRO A 372 17.40 11.71 10.59
C PRO A 372 18.21 11.40 11.85
N GLN A 373 17.53 10.87 12.87
CA GLN A 373 18.23 10.20 13.96
C GLN A 373 18.50 8.77 13.50
N LEU A 374 19.77 8.46 13.26
CA LEU A 374 20.27 7.12 12.99
C LEU A 374 20.76 6.53 14.32
N GLU A 375 20.41 5.27 14.58
CA GLU A 375 20.91 4.51 15.74
C GLU A 375 22.44 4.32 15.69
#